data_AF-A0A9Q1H7I7-F1
#
_entry.id   AF-A0A9Q1H7I7-F1
#
_cell.length_a   1.000
_cell.length_b   1.000
_cell.length_c   1.000
_cell.angle_alpha   90.00
_cell.angle_beta   90.00
_cell.angle_gamma   90.00
#
_symmetry.space_group_name_H-M   'P 1'
#
loop_
_entity.id
_entity.type
_entity.pdbx_description
1 polymer ?
#
loop_
_entity_poly.entity_id
_entity_poly.type
_entity_poly.pdbx_seq_one_letter_code
_entity_poly.pdbx_strand_id
1 'polypeptide(L)'
;MQNVTKVAPCARTLICHSLRRNIAASSVVMAKGPVDSIQKLYVDKIREYAKQRSAAGKLQMDPQAQKDFESEAAKLKKLYGGGDLTKFPEFQFKEIDFDAKTEA
;
A
#
# COMPACT_ATOMS: atom_id res chain seq x y z
N MET A 1 44.68 -29.85 38.36
CA MET A 1 44.19 -29.49 37.00
C MET A 1 43.49 -30.68 36.32
N GLN A 2 42.57 -31.41 36.98
CA GLN A 2 41.92 -32.62 36.40
C GLN A 2 40.39 -32.51 36.25
N ASN A 3 39.78 -31.42 36.73
CA ASN A 3 38.31 -31.28 36.75
C ASN A 3 37.75 -30.57 35.52
N VAL A 4 38.58 -29.83 34.77
CA VAL A 4 38.18 -29.07 33.58
C VAL A 4 37.98 -29.95 32.33
N THR A 5 38.62 -31.11 32.27
CA THR A 5 38.50 -32.05 31.12
C THR A 5 37.26 -32.93 31.19
N LYS A 6 36.56 -33.03 32.34
CA LYS A 6 35.33 -33.82 32.50
C LYS A 6 34.04 -33.07 32.13
N VAL A 7 34.10 -31.75 31.96
CA VAL A 7 32.91 -30.91 31.65
C VAL A 7 32.67 -30.79 30.14
N ALA A 8 33.72 -30.92 29.33
CA ALA A 8 33.66 -30.85 27.87
C ALA A 8 32.69 -31.87 27.21
N PRO A 9 32.61 -33.15 27.65
CA PRO A 9 31.66 -34.11 27.08
C PRO A 9 30.20 -33.77 27.38
N CYS A 10 29.90 -33.30 28.60
CA CYS A 10 28.54 -32.86 28.97
C CYS A 10 28.12 -31.60 28.21
N ALA A 11 29.03 -30.63 28.05
CA ALA A 11 28.76 -29.43 27.28
C ALA A 11 28.42 -29.74 25.81
N ARG A 12 29.18 -30.66 25.17
CA ARG A 12 28.90 -31.10 23.80
C ARG A 12 27.52 -31.73 23.66
N THR A 13 27.13 -32.60 24.60
CA THR A 13 25.82 -33.26 24.57
C THR A 13 24.68 -32.26 24.71
N LEU A 14 24.80 -31.27 25.60
CA LEU A 14 23.80 -30.22 25.79
C LEU A 14 23.69 -29.31 24.56
N ILE A 15 24.83 -28.90 23.97
CA ILE A 15 24.86 -28.09 22.75
C ILE A 15 24.24 -28.86 21.57
N CYS A 16 24.63 -30.12 21.35
CA CYS A 16 24.06 -30.95 20.30
C CYS A 16 22.56 -31.22 20.51
N HIS A 17 22.11 -31.38 21.76
CA HIS A 17 20.70 -31.58 22.08
C HIS A 17 19.88 -30.31 21.85
N SER A 18 20.38 -29.15 22.25
CA SER A 18 19.76 -27.86 21.99
C SER A 18 19.68 -27.55 20.50
N LEU A 19 20.75 -27.81 19.75
CA LEU A 19 20.75 -27.66 18.29
C LEU A 19 19.77 -28.63 17.62
N ARG A 20 19.74 -29.92 18.01
CA ARG A 20 18.77 -30.90 17.45
C ARG A 20 17.31 -30.52 17.68
N ARG A 21 16.97 -29.95 18.85
CA ARG A 21 15.60 -29.45 19.10
C ARG A 21 15.28 -28.17 18.33
N ASN A 22 16.27 -27.31 18.08
CA ASN A 22 16.06 -26.05 17.35
C ASN A 22 16.12 -26.19 15.82
N ILE A 23 16.72 -27.25 15.28
CA ILE A 23 16.83 -27.49 13.83
C ILE A 23 15.45 -27.61 13.18
N ALA A 24 14.47 -28.26 13.82
CA ALA A 24 13.12 -28.37 13.28
C ALA A 24 12.43 -27.00 13.17
N ALA A 25 12.58 -26.13 14.17
CA ALA A 25 12.04 -24.77 14.16
C ALA A 25 12.77 -23.85 13.16
N SER A 26 14.09 -24.04 13.01
CA SER A 26 14.90 -23.31 12.03
C SER A 26 14.73 -23.84 10.60
N SER A 27 14.13 -25.02 10.42
CA SER A 27 13.93 -25.64 9.11
C SER A 27 12.99 -24.82 8.23
N VAL A 28 11.99 -24.14 8.79
CA VAL A 28 11.08 -23.26 8.05
C VAL A 28 11.79 -22.03 7.49
N VAL A 29 12.80 -21.51 8.21
CA VAL A 29 13.62 -20.37 7.78
C VAL A 29 14.73 -20.81 6.81
N MET A 30 15.27 -22.01 7.01
CA MET A 30 16.29 -22.62 6.14
C MET A 30 15.71 -23.35 4.93
N ALA A 31 14.39 -23.60 4.92
CA ALA A 31 13.62 -24.08 3.78
C ALA A 31 13.47 -22.96 2.75
N LYS A 32 14.61 -22.58 2.17
CA LYS A 32 14.69 -22.02 0.82
C LYS A 32 14.42 -23.09 -0.25
N GLY A 33 13.77 -24.19 0.12
CA GLY A 33 13.22 -25.15 -0.84
C GLY A 33 12.12 -24.48 -1.67
N PRO A 34 11.65 -25.14 -2.74
CA PRO A 34 10.53 -24.63 -3.53
C PRO A 34 9.30 -24.57 -2.62
N VAL A 35 9.07 -23.39 -2.04
CA VAL A 35 7.77 -22.99 -1.49
C VAL A 35 6.72 -23.34 -2.53
N ASP A 36 5.57 -23.86 -2.09
CA ASP A 36 4.44 -24.12 -2.96
C ASP A 36 4.25 -22.92 -3.90
N SER A 37 4.13 -23.19 -5.20
CA SER A 37 4.04 -22.19 -6.26
C SER A 37 2.98 -21.13 -5.95
N ILE A 38 1.92 -21.52 -5.26
CA ILE A 38 0.85 -20.62 -4.81
C ILE A 38 1.33 -19.68 -3.70
N GLN A 39 1.99 -20.20 -2.66
CA GLN A 39 2.50 -19.38 -1.56
C GLN A 39 3.57 -18.39 -2.03
N LYS A 40 4.42 -18.80 -2.97
CA LYS A 40 5.39 -17.91 -3.61
C LYS A 40 4.70 -16.74 -4.28
N LEU A 41 3.66 -17.00 -5.06
CA LEU A 41 2.90 -15.97 -5.77
C LEU A 41 2.29 -14.94 -4.80
N TYR A 42 1.71 -15.40 -3.68
CA TYR A 42 1.17 -14.50 -2.66
C TYR A 42 2.24 -13.60 -2.05
N VAL A 43 3.37 -14.18 -1.65
CA VAL A 43 4.48 -13.41 -1.06
C VAL A 43 5.05 -12.42 -2.08
N ASP A 44 5.19 -12.82 -3.33
CA ASP A 44 5.69 -11.96 -4.40
C ASP A 44 4.73 -10.80 -4.68
N LYS A 45 3.40 -11.03 -4.66
CA LYS A 45 2.39 -9.97 -4.81
C LYS A 45 2.36 -9.00 -3.64
N ILE A 46 2.52 -9.49 -2.40
CA ILE A 46 2.64 -8.63 -1.22
C ILE A 46 3.87 -7.74 -1.32
N ARG A 47 5.01 -8.30 -1.74
CA ARG A 47 6.26 -7.54 -1.92
C ARG A 47 6.16 -6.53 -3.07
N GLU A 48 5.55 -6.91 -4.18
CA GLU A 48 5.29 -6.04 -5.33
C GLU A 48 4.41 -4.86 -4.93
N TYR A 49 3.30 -5.12 -4.24
CA TYR A 49 2.43 -4.08 -3.70
C TYR A 49 3.15 -3.19 -2.68
N ALA A 50 3.93 -3.77 -1.76
CA ALA A 50 4.69 -2.99 -0.78
C ALA A 50 5.66 -2.02 -1.46
N LYS A 51 6.35 -2.43 -2.52
CA LYS A 51 7.21 -1.55 -3.33
C LYS A 51 6.40 -0.43 -4.00
N GLN A 52 5.28 -0.77 -4.64
CA GLN A 52 4.40 0.22 -5.29
C GLN A 52 3.83 1.23 -4.29
N ARG A 53 3.42 0.77 -3.11
CA ARG A 53 2.94 1.62 -2.00
C ARG A 53 4.04 2.53 -1.46
N SER A 54 5.29 2.04 -1.37
CA SER A 54 6.43 2.81 -0.88
C SER A 54 6.85 3.91 -1.85
N ALA A 55 6.59 3.74 -3.15
CA ALA A 55 6.71 4.77 -4.19
C ALA A 55 5.55 5.80 -4.14
N ALA A 56 4.96 5.98 -2.96
CA ALA A 56 3.86 6.89 -2.63
C ALA A 56 4.02 8.23 -3.34
N GLY A 57 3.19 8.45 -4.37
CA GLY A 57 3.09 9.71 -5.08
C GLY A 57 3.13 9.58 -6.60
N LYS A 58 3.81 8.56 -7.13
CA LYS A 58 3.79 8.25 -8.56
C LYS A 58 3.70 6.74 -8.74
N LEU A 59 2.48 6.20 -8.60
CA LEU A 59 2.13 5.09 -9.49
C LEU A 59 2.51 5.61 -10.89
N GLN A 60 3.42 4.94 -11.59
CA GLN A 60 3.71 5.29 -12.98
C GLN A 60 2.40 5.10 -13.74
N MET A 61 1.57 6.14 -13.76
CA MET A 61 0.38 6.16 -14.59
C MET A 61 0.91 6.06 -16.00
N ASP A 62 0.49 5.01 -16.67
CA ASP A 62 0.72 4.87 -18.09
C ASP A 62 0.26 6.17 -18.79
N PRO A 63 0.96 6.67 -19.82
CA PRO A 63 0.56 7.90 -20.50
C PRO A 63 -0.89 7.87 -21.01
N GLN A 64 -1.45 6.68 -21.23
CA GLN A 64 -2.87 6.51 -21.53
C GLN A 64 -3.77 6.85 -20.33
N ALA A 65 -3.49 6.30 -19.14
CA ALA A 65 -4.25 6.56 -17.93
C ALA A 65 -4.22 8.04 -17.51
N GLN A 66 -3.09 8.73 -17.74
CA GLN A 66 -2.99 10.16 -17.49
C GLN A 66 -3.89 10.98 -18.42
N LYS A 67 -3.95 10.63 -19.71
CA LYS A 67 -4.86 11.28 -20.68
C LYS A 67 -6.32 11.03 -20.34
N ASP A 68 -6.65 9.82 -19.94
CA ASP A 68 -8.02 9.46 -19.56
C ASP A 68 -8.45 10.28 -18.33
N PHE A 69 -7.58 10.39 -17.32
CA PHE A 69 -7.78 11.24 -16.14
C PHE A 69 -8.02 12.71 -16.51
N GLU A 70 -7.20 13.28 -17.39
CA GLU A 70 -7.37 14.67 -17.86
C GLU A 70 -8.68 14.85 -18.65
N SER A 71 -9.06 13.86 -19.46
CA SER A 71 -10.32 13.88 -20.21
C SER A 71 -11.54 13.86 -19.28
N GLU A 72 -11.49 13.07 -18.21
CA GLU A 72 -12.55 13.00 -17.21
C GLU A 72 -12.61 14.27 -16.39
N ALA A 73 -11.47 14.81 -15.96
CA ALA A 73 -11.39 16.10 -15.28
C ALA A 73 -11.96 17.24 -16.14
N ALA A 74 -11.69 17.26 -17.45
CA ALA A 74 -12.22 18.26 -18.36
C ALA A 74 -13.75 18.13 -18.52
N LYS A 75 -14.28 16.91 -18.62
CA LYS A 75 -15.74 16.66 -18.65
C LYS A 75 -16.41 17.18 -17.37
N LEU A 76 -15.82 16.89 -16.20
CA LEU A 76 -16.34 17.36 -14.92
C LEU A 76 -16.36 18.89 -14.83
N LYS A 77 -15.27 19.56 -15.23
CA LYS A 77 -15.21 21.03 -15.26
C LYS A 77 -16.26 21.65 -16.19
N LYS A 78 -16.55 21.01 -17.33
CA LYS A 78 -17.58 21.47 -18.26
C LYS A 78 -18.99 21.34 -17.68
N LEU A 79 -19.27 20.26 -16.94
CA LEU A 79 -20.60 20.00 -16.37
C LEU A 79 -20.89 20.83 -15.12
N TYR A 80 -19.90 20.98 -14.24
CA TYR A 80 -20.10 21.53 -12.90
C TYR A 80 -19.49 22.93 -12.69
N GLY A 81 -18.86 23.50 -13.71
CA GLY A 81 -18.21 24.80 -13.64
C GLY A 81 -16.78 24.72 -13.09
N GLY A 82 -15.87 25.47 -13.69
CA GLY A 82 -14.44 25.49 -13.35
C GLY A 82 -14.08 26.52 -12.29
N GLY A 83 -14.84 26.59 -11.19
CA GLY A 83 -14.60 27.51 -10.07
C GLY A 83 -13.55 27.00 -9.08
N ASP A 84 -13.20 27.86 -8.12
CA ASP A 84 -12.39 27.47 -6.97
C ASP A 84 -13.23 26.58 -6.04
N LEU A 85 -12.96 25.27 -6.04
CA LEU A 85 -13.69 24.29 -5.22
C LEU A 85 -13.42 24.44 -3.72
N THR A 86 -12.47 25.29 -3.33
CA THR A 86 -12.17 25.56 -1.92
C THR A 86 -13.02 26.69 -1.34
N LYS A 87 -13.69 27.47 -2.19
CA LYS A 87 -14.49 28.63 -1.79
C LYS A 87 -15.93 28.47 -2.27
N PHE A 88 -16.86 28.74 -1.36
CA PHE A 88 -18.28 28.72 -1.69
C PHE A 88 -18.66 29.94 -2.56
N PRO A 89 -19.59 29.83 -3.53
CA PRO A 89 -20.02 30.95 -4.35
C PRO A 89 -20.76 32.03 -3.54
N GLU A 90 -20.47 33.30 -3.81
CA GLU A 90 -21.29 34.41 -3.30
C GLU A 90 -22.51 34.61 -4.21
N PHE A 91 -23.70 34.53 -3.64
CA PHE A 91 -24.95 34.75 -4.36
C PHE A 91 -25.39 36.20 -4.21
N GLN A 92 -25.46 36.93 -5.33
CA GLN A 92 -26.09 38.25 -5.39
C GLN A 92 -27.45 38.12 -6.06
N PHE A 93 -28.51 38.35 -5.30
CA PHE A 93 -29.87 38.36 -5.82
C PHE A 93 -30.18 39.75 -6.36
N LYS A 94 -30.61 39.82 -7.63
CA LYS A 94 -31.17 41.06 -8.17
C LYS A 94 -32.59 41.22 -7.63
N GLU A 95 -32.91 42.42 -7.16
CA GLU A 95 -34.27 42.76 -6.77
C GLU A 95 -35.19 42.63 -7.98
N ILE A 96 -36.36 42.02 -7.78
CA ILE A 96 -37.36 41.84 -8.82
C ILE A 96 -38.19 43.11 -8.88
N ASP A 97 -38.17 43.82 -10.01
CA ASP A 97 -39.07 44.95 -10.25
C ASP A 97 -40.51 44.45 -10.41
N PHE A 98 -41.32 44.64 -9.37
CA PHE A 98 -42.73 44.23 -9.36
C PHE A 98 -43.65 45.16 -10.17
N ASP A 99 -43.16 46.32 -10.61
CA ASP A 99 -43.98 47.36 -11.26
C ASP A 99 -44.38 47.01 -12.70
N ALA A 100 -43.72 46.03 -13.33
CA ALA A 100 -43.99 45.64 -14.72
C ALA A 100 -45.14 44.64 -14.91
N LYS A 101 -45.81 44.17 -13.82
CA LYS A 101 -46.91 43.18 -13.89
C LYS A 101 -48.29 43.74 -13.55
N THR A 102 -48.44 45.06 -13.43
CA THR A 102 -49.71 45.70 -13.05
C THR A 102 -50.47 46.31 -14.23
N GLU A 103 -50.10 46.01 -15.48
CA GLU A 103 -50.87 46.42 -16.66
C GLU A 103 -51.12 45.24 -17.62
N ALA A 104 -52.41 45.04 -17.92
CA ALA A 104 -53.07 44.16 -18.91
C ALA A 104 -53.39 42.70 -18.53
#